data_AF-A0A0G0G7K7-F1
#
_entry.id   AF-A0A0G0G7K7-F1
#
_cell.length_a   1.000
_cell.length_b   1.000
_cell.length_c   1.000
_cell.angle_alpha   90.00
_cell.angle_beta   90.00
_cell.angle_gamma   90.00
#
_symmetry.space_group_name_H-M   'P 1'
#
loop_
_entity.id
_entity.type
_entity.pdbx_description
1 polymer ?
#
loop_
_entity_poly.entity_id
_entity_poly.type
_entity_poly.pdbx_seq_one_letter_code
_entity_poly.pdbx_strand_id
1 'polypeptide(L)'
;MMAKEVNTLTNLSQLAEKSSNNPSLTEQLRLLPEEAFTRMRILQPEIGCGNVCADCSQLANPSIWSLTTEGLNHLMTSIATVADESAIKLGYKRERHPDTIFPYLDNDIGSYPFLSEFLQRLSQNFGIKAKMTTIGWSRHNQQLQEMHERINQKNLDALTAVSFSLTSYTRALRFGQKLTNPEDYIADLANALKTYQPAINSLGTGKESGCVTLRFKPLVNSYEDGLDDNYIDEFHVIHSGPYLLISKKKQKPPETSIIFSRDGLVFDQPGLDYFVIISDNLTGKHKWKEVARSAVHSLSNGDSLNLDGTVKESKLFLLSNSEGQYYALDPDFQEDGSFKGKFFYPKTEKRPRSGYNDSERYFLNSLIKYKKSLGLRSYDLLPNAKWEDVNGVIEILEKKVDELSKYDRKASEYIRDEVLLLVKTLKNVLQLAGYPPSYFFDPNFTVDTGQVLNQGRAIKDFKGIVVTPNLPTNPQHVRVINTWEKETVWRWAVAPFSRNSKSSSVVGKNVFAIKPGIVIQELNPATLLPFTSEGKKLREFIVETDEVYFEHINGRQELVQKKRIPGIPIS
;
A
#
# COMPACT_ATOMS: atom_id res chain seq x y z
N MET A 1 -24.10 0.02 29.22
CA MET A 1 -25.54 0.23 29.01
C MET A 1 -25.69 0.71 27.56
N MET A 2 -25.92 -0.24 26.64
CA MET A 2 -25.75 -0.05 25.20
C MET A 2 -27.04 0.48 24.57
N ALA A 3 -26.97 1.65 23.94
CA ALA A 3 -28.03 2.15 23.08
C ALA A 3 -28.02 1.36 21.76
N LYS A 4 -29.19 0.81 21.41
CA LYS A 4 -29.52 0.29 20.09
C LYS A 4 -29.47 1.45 19.10
N GLU A 5 -28.49 1.48 18.22
CA GLU A 5 -28.53 2.33 17.03
C GLU A 5 -29.14 1.57 15.84
N VAL A 6 -30.03 2.30 15.18
CA VAL A 6 -30.92 1.86 14.12
C VAL A 6 -30.13 1.68 12.82
N ASN A 7 -30.14 0.46 12.28
CA ASN A 7 -29.75 0.17 10.90
C ASN A 7 -30.67 0.97 9.94
N THR A 8 -30.15 2.04 9.35
CA THR A 8 -30.75 2.65 8.16
C THR A 8 -30.09 2.04 6.92
N LEU A 9 -30.47 0.80 6.62
CA LEU A 9 -30.44 0.32 5.24
C LEU A 9 -31.64 0.98 4.56
N THR A 10 -31.41 2.00 3.72
CA THR A 10 -32.46 2.48 2.82
C THR A 10 -32.62 1.42 1.75
N ASN A 11 -33.41 0.39 2.07
CA ASN A 11 -33.70 -0.68 1.15
C ASN A 11 -34.61 -0.06 0.07
N LEU A 12 -34.10 0.08 -1.16
CA LEU A 12 -34.88 0.57 -2.31
C LEU A 12 -36.16 -0.27 -2.54
N SER A 13 -36.23 -1.46 -1.93
CA SER A 13 -37.44 -2.29 -1.84
C SER A 13 -38.63 -1.63 -1.13
N GLN A 14 -38.43 -0.63 -0.27
CA GLN A 14 -39.55 0.10 0.35
C GLN A 14 -40.26 1.06 -0.62
N LEU A 15 -39.64 1.40 -1.75
CA LEU A 15 -40.30 2.13 -2.84
C LEU A 15 -40.99 1.20 -3.85
N ALA A 16 -40.78 -0.12 -3.75
CA ALA A 16 -41.28 -1.12 -4.69
C ALA A 16 -42.61 -1.79 -4.24
N GLU A 17 -43.23 -1.36 -3.15
CA GLU A 17 -44.51 -1.93 -2.66
C GLU A 17 -45.73 -1.59 -3.55
N LYS A 18 -45.52 -1.10 -4.77
CA LYS A 18 -46.57 -0.88 -5.79
C LYS A 18 -46.17 -1.35 -7.21
N SER A 19 -45.63 -2.55 -7.36
CA SER A 19 -45.79 -3.32 -8.62
C SER A 19 -45.52 -4.81 -8.42
N SER A 20 -46.34 -5.66 -9.02
CA SER A 20 -46.20 -7.13 -9.01
C SER A 20 -45.00 -7.69 -9.79
N ASN A 21 -44.05 -6.84 -10.18
CA ASN A 21 -42.79 -7.22 -10.82
C ASN A 21 -41.64 -6.62 -10.01
N ASN A 22 -40.60 -7.40 -9.72
CA ASN A 22 -39.35 -6.86 -9.21
C ASN A 22 -38.81 -5.84 -10.24
N PRO A 23 -38.43 -4.63 -9.83
CA PRO A 23 -37.91 -3.62 -10.75
C PRO A 23 -36.64 -4.15 -11.43
N SER A 24 -36.55 -3.94 -12.74
CA SER A 24 -35.35 -4.25 -13.53
C SER A 24 -34.12 -3.52 -12.98
N LEU A 25 -32.92 -4.01 -13.29
CA LEU A 25 -31.68 -3.37 -12.84
C LEU A 25 -31.64 -1.89 -13.25
N THR A 26 -32.01 -1.56 -14.49
CA THR A 26 -32.11 -0.18 -14.99
C THR A 26 -33.05 0.68 -14.14
N GLU A 27 -34.23 0.18 -13.78
CA GLU A 27 -35.18 0.91 -12.93
C GLU A 27 -34.64 1.17 -11.52
N GLN A 28 -33.94 0.18 -10.94
CA GLN A 28 -33.28 0.37 -9.66
C GLN A 28 -32.14 1.40 -9.73
N LEU A 29 -31.35 1.38 -10.80
CA LEU A 29 -30.26 2.33 -11.03
C LEU A 29 -30.75 3.77 -11.18
N ARG A 30 -31.95 4.01 -11.73
CA ARG A 30 -32.57 5.35 -11.81
C ARG A 30 -32.86 5.97 -10.44
N LEU A 31 -32.97 5.15 -9.38
CA LEU A 31 -33.23 5.61 -8.02
C LEU A 31 -31.95 6.02 -7.29
N LEU A 32 -30.77 5.73 -7.86
CA LEU A 32 -29.50 6.11 -7.26
C LEU A 32 -29.25 7.62 -7.41
N PRO A 33 -28.55 8.24 -6.45
CA PRO A 33 -28.20 9.64 -6.56
C PRO A 33 -27.21 9.88 -7.72
N GLU A 34 -27.32 11.01 -8.42
CA GLU A 34 -26.48 11.35 -9.59
C GLU A 34 -24.97 11.29 -9.27
N GLU A 35 -24.58 11.66 -8.04
CA GLU A 35 -23.18 11.58 -7.60
C GLU A 35 -22.62 10.16 -7.56
N ALA A 36 -23.45 9.12 -7.43
CA ALA A 36 -23.01 7.73 -7.49
C ALA A 36 -22.42 7.37 -8.86
N PHE A 37 -22.83 8.09 -9.92
CA PHE A 37 -22.30 7.97 -11.27
C PHE A 37 -21.24 9.03 -11.56
N THR A 38 -21.57 10.30 -11.34
CA THR A 38 -20.72 11.44 -11.72
C THR A 38 -19.46 11.59 -10.88
N ARG A 39 -19.43 10.98 -9.69
CA ARG A 39 -18.25 10.87 -8.82
C ARG A 39 -17.78 9.42 -8.65
N MET A 40 -18.28 8.49 -9.45
CA MET A 40 -17.81 7.10 -9.47
C MET A 40 -16.29 7.06 -9.67
N ARG A 41 -15.60 6.34 -8.80
CA ARG A 41 -14.15 6.17 -8.88
C ARG A 41 -13.77 4.69 -8.96
N ILE A 42 -14.51 3.83 -8.26
CA ILE A 42 -14.22 2.41 -8.17
C ILE A 42 -15.41 1.62 -8.74
N LEU A 43 -15.14 0.73 -9.71
CA LEU A 43 -16.12 -0.22 -10.24
C LEU A 43 -15.48 -1.61 -10.30
N GLN A 44 -15.78 -2.44 -9.30
CA GLN A 44 -15.17 -3.75 -9.13
C GLN A 44 -16.09 -4.85 -9.67
N PRO A 45 -15.77 -5.43 -10.85
CA PRO A 45 -16.49 -6.60 -11.34
C PRO A 45 -16.17 -7.87 -10.54
N GLU A 46 -15.16 -7.82 -9.67
CA GLU A 46 -14.73 -8.91 -8.81
C GLU A 46 -14.31 -8.38 -7.43
N ILE A 47 -14.67 -9.12 -6.38
CA ILE A 47 -14.20 -8.90 -5.00
C ILE A 47 -13.53 -10.17 -4.47
N GLY A 48 -12.65 -10.02 -3.49
CA GLY A 48 -11.86 -11.13 -2.97
C GLY A 48 -10.56 -11.33 -3.77
N CYS A 49 -9.57 -11.98 -3.16
CA CYS A 49 -8.25 -12.15 -3.75
C CYS A 49 -7.62 -13.48 -3.32
N GLY A 50 -7.23 -14.31 -4.28
CA GLY A 50 -6.59 -15.60 -4.01
C GLY A 50 -5.20 -15.48 -3.36
N ASN A 51 -4.53 -14.34 -3.52
CA ASN A 51 -3.18 -14.13 -2.97
C ASN A 51 -3.17 -14.00 -1.45
N VAL A 52 -4.24 -13.44 -0.87
CA VAL A 52 -4.43 -13.25 0.58
C VAL A 52 -3.16 -12.74 1.26
N CYS A 53 -2.58 -11.64 0.76
CA CYS A 53 -1.36 -11.07 1.31
C CYS A 53 -1.50 -10.82 2.82
N ALA A 54 -0.44 -11.14 3.57
CA ALA A 54 -0.47 -11.10 5.03
C ALA A 54 -0.72 -9.69 5.59
N ASP A 55 -0.36 -8.66 4.83
CA ASP A 55 -0.47 -7.23 5.16
C ASP A 55 -1.58 -6.50 4.38
N CYS A 56 -2.44 -7.23 3.64
CA CYS A 56 -3.39 -6.62 2.70
C CYS A 56 -4.15 -5.45 3.36
N SER A 57 -3.90 -4.25 2.85
CA SER A 57 -4.51 -3.00 3.33
C SER A 57 -6.03 -2.96 3.12
N GLN A 58 -6.52 -3.81 2.21
CA GLN A 58 -7.91 -3.85 1.77
C GLN A 58 -8.68 -5.05 2.37
N LEU A 59 -8.03 -5.81 3.27
CA LEU A 59 -8.63 -6.96 3.97
C LEU A 59 -9.17 -8.07 3.05
N ALA A 60 -8.73 -8.12 1.79
CA ALA A 60 -9.17 -9.11 0.81
C ALA A 60 -9.02 -10.54 1.34
N ASN A 61 -9.99 -11.39 1.02
CA ASN A 61 -10.11 -12.76 1.53
C ASN A 61 -10.16 -13.75 0.35
N PRO A 62 -9.93 -15.06 0.57
CA PRO A 62 -9.88 -16.05 -0.51
C PRO A 62 -11.25 -16.47 -1.07
N SER A 63 -12.36 -15.90 -0.62
CA SER A 63 -13.67 -16.08 -1.24
C SER A 63 -13.82 -15.05 -2.36
N ILE A 64 -13.83 -15.51 -3.62
CA ILE A 64 -13.90 -14.63 -4.78
C ILE A 64 -15.32 -14.64 -5.33
N TRP A 65 -15.89 -13.45 -5.48
CA TRP A 65 -17.17 -13.25 -6.15
C TRP A 65 -16.95 -12.35 -7.35
N SER A 66 -17.42 -12.77 -8.51
CA SER A 66 -17.17 -12.07 -9.76
C SER A 66 -18.39 -12.07 -10.66
N LEU A 67 -18.55 -11.02 -11.46
CA LEU A 67 -19.54 -11.00 -12.53
C LEU A 67 -19.15 -11.98 -13.64
N THR A 68 -20.10 -12.79 -14.10
CA THR A 68 -19.96 -13.55 -15.34
C THR A 68 -19.96 -12.59 -16.53
N THR A 69 -19.64 -13.07 -17.74
CA THR A 69 -19.76 -12.27 -18.97
C THR A 69 -21.18 -11.71 -19.15
N GLU A 70 -22.20 -12.51 -18.84
CA GLU A 70 -23.61 -12.09 -18.93
C GLU A 70 -23.91 -11.00 -17.89
N GLY A 71 -23.52 -11.22 -16.64
CA GLY A 71 -23.70 -10.24 -15.56
C GLY A 71 -22.99 -8.91 -15.83
N LEU A 72 -21.75 -8.98 -16.33
CA LEU A 72 -20.98 -7.82 -16.73
C LEU A 72 -21.69 -7.04 -17.85
N ASN A 73 -22.13 -7.72 -18.91
CA ASN A 73 -22.84 -7.07 -20.02
C ASN A 73 -24.16 -6.44 -19.56
N HIS A 74 -24.92 -7.14 -18.71
CA HIS A 74 -26.19 -6.63 -18.18
C HIS A 74 -25.97 -5.37 -17.33
N LEU A 75 -24.97 -5.39 -16.43
CA LEU A 75 -24.63 -4.23 -15.59
C LEU A 75 -24.16 -3.05 -16.44
N MET A 76 -23.21 -3.27 -17.36
CA MET A 76 -22.63 -2.19 -18.17
C MET A 76 -23.67 -1.57 -19.11
N THR A 77 -24.58 -2.38 -19.66
CA THR A 77 -25.68 -1.87 -20.48
C THR A 77 -26.68 -1.07 -19.64
N SER A 78 -27.04 -1.56 -18.46
CA SER A 78 -27.96 -0.84 -17.56
C SER A 78 -27.40 0.50 -17.09
N ILE A 79 -26.10 0.55 -16.76
CA ILE A 79 -25.41 1.81 -16.42
C ILE A 79 -25.42 2.76 -17.63
N ALA A 80 -25.12 2.26 -18.83
CA ALA A 80 -25.14 3.07 -20.07
C ALA A 80 -26.52 3.66 -20.35
N THR A 81 -27.58 2.85 -20.25
CA THR A 81 -28.94 3.33 -20.43
C THR A 81 -29.30 4.47 -19.48
N VAL A 82 -29.03 4.32 -18.18
CA VAL A 82 -29.32 5.38 -17.20
C VAL A 82 -28.46 6.61 -17.43
N ALA A 83 -27.18 6.41 -17.79
CA ALA A 83 -26.26 7.49 -18.08
C ALA A 83 -26.72 8.30 -19.30
N ASP A 84 -27.12 7.64 -20.38
CA ASP A 84 -27.60 8.28 -21.61
C ASP A 84 -28.93 8.99 -21.40
N GLU A 85 -29.91 8.34 -20.74
CA GLU A 85 -31.22 8.92 -20.41
C GLU A 85 -31.09 10.21 -19.58
N SER A 86 -30.09 10.27 -18.71
CA SER A 86 -29.87 11.37 -17.77
C SER A 86 -28.77 12.34 -18.21
N ALA A 87 -28.18 12.15 -19.39
CA ALA A 87 -27.00 12.87 -19.88
C ALA A 87 -25.83 12.92 -18.86
N ILE A 88 -25.63 11.83 -18.12
CA ILE A 88 -24.59 11.67 -17.11
C ILE A 88 -23.32 11.12 -17.75
N LYS A 89 -22.19 11.80 -17.51
CA LYS A 89 -20.86 11.22 -17.74
C LYS A 89 -20.38 10.56 -16.46
N LEU A 90 -19.78 9.36 -16.51
CA LEU A 90 -19.26 8.77 -15.27
C LEU A 90 -17.99 9.50 -14.83
N GLY A 91 -17.85 9.75 -13.52
CA GLY A 91 -16.64 10.28 -12.91
C GLY A 91 -16.26 11.74 -13.26
N TYR A 92 -16.97 12.45 -14.14
CA TYR A 92 -16.55 13.79 -14.61
C TYR A 92 -16.53 14.87 -13.53
N LYS A 93 -17.29 14.72 -12.44
CA LYS A 93 -17.34 15.68 -11.31
C LYS A 93 -16.18 15.47 -10.32
N ARG A 94 -15.20 14.60 -10.62
CA ARG A 94 -14.01 14.40 -9.80
C ARG A 94 -12.92 15.39 -10.18
N GLU A 95 -12.27 15.99 -9.19
CA GLU A 95 -11.08 16.83 -9.38
C GLU A 95 -9.89 16.05 -9.95
N ARG A 96 -9.76 14.76 -9.58
CA ARG A 96 -8.64 13.91 -10.00
C ARG A 96 -9.09 12.71 -10.81
N HIS A 97 -8.39 12.50 -11.92
CA HIS A 97 -8.60 11.40 -12.86
C HIS A 97 -10.06 11.23 -13.31
N PRO A 98 -10.76 12.30 -13.77
CA PRO A 98 -12.18 12.26 -14.08
C PRO A 98 -12.56 11.22 -15.15
N ASP A 99 -11.62 10.83 -15.99
CA ASP A 99 -11.72 9.88 -17.11
C ASP A 99 -11.21 8.46 -16.79
N THR A 100 -10.84 8.19 -15.53
CA THR A 100 -10.23 6.91 -15.12
C THR A 100 -11.06 6.20 -14.06
N ILE A 101 -11.33 4.92 -14.26
CA ILE A 101 -11.93 4.02 -13.27
C ILE A 101 -10.87 3.09 -12.68
N PHE A 102 -11.00 2.82 -11.39
CA PHE A 102 -10.19 1.84 -10.68
C PHE A 102 -11.03 0.55 -10.54
N PRO A 103 -10.72 -0.53 -11.28
CA PRO A 103 -11.44 -1.79 -11.20
C PRO A 103 -10.98 -2.67 -10.03
N TYR A 104 -10.21 -2.09 -9.10
CA TYR A 104 -9.65 -2.80 -7.98
C TYR A 104 -9.78 -2.01 -6.67
N LEU A 105 -10.02 -2.76 -5.60
CA LEU A 105 -9.85 -2.30 -4.22
C LEU A 105 -9.46 -3.51 -3.37
N ASP A 106 -10.39 -4.42 -3.10
CA ASP A 106 -10.20 -5.65 -2.32
C ASP A 106 -10.15 -6.92 -3.19
N ASN A 107 -9.63 -6.79 -4.41
CA ASN A 107 -9.37 -7.86 -5.37
C ASN A 107 -8.01 -7.66 -6.09
N ASP A 108 -7.58 -8.71 -6.81
CA ASP A 108 -6.53 -8.58 -7.82
C ASP A 108 -7.18 -8.65 -9.21
N ILE A 109 -7.32 -7.50 -9.87
CA ILE A 109 -8.05 -7.43 -11.14
C ILE A 109 -7.37 -8.24 -12.26
N GLY A 110 -6.06 -8.52 -12.16
CA GLY A 110 -5.37 -9.42 -13.10
C GLY A 110 -5.89 -10.86 -13.06
N SER A 111 -6.64 -11.24 -12.03
CA SER A 111 -7.26 -12.56 -11.93
C SER A 111 -8.69 -12.63 -12.48
N TYR A 112 -9.25 -11.53 -12.99
CA TYR A 112 -10.61 -11.49 -13.53
C TYR A 112 -10.64 -11.89 -15.02
N PRO A 113 -11.22 -13.04 -15.40
CA PRO A 113 -11.12 -13.60 -16.76
C PRO A 113 -11.85 -12.77 -17.82
N PHE A 114 -12.74 -11.86 -17.42
CA PHE A 114 -13.50 -11.01 -18.34
C PHE A 114 -13.02 -9.55 -18.31
N LEU A 115 -11.78 -9.31 -17.89
CA LEU A 115 -11.21 -7.96 -17.81
C LEU A 115 -11.10 -7.30 -19.19
N SER A 116 -10.76 -8.04 -20.24
CA SER A 116 -10.69 -7.48 -21.61
C SER A 116 -12.06 -6.94 -22.05
N GLU A 117 -13.13 -7.69 -21.81
CA GLU A 117 -14.51 -7.30 -22.09
C GLU A 117 -14.92 -6.10 -21.23
N PHE A 118 -14.57 -6.09 -19.94
CA PHE A 118 -14.81 -4.96 -19.05
C PHE A 118 -14.16 -3.66 -19.56
N LEU A 119 -12.89 -3.72 -19.94
CA LEU A 119 -12.15 -2.58 -20.50
C LEU A 119 -12.76 -2.09 -21.81
N GLN A 120 -13.14 -3.03 -22.69
CA GLN A 120 -13.81 -2.71 -23.95
C GLN A 120 -15.11 -1.95 -23.70
N ARG A 121 -15.96 -2.43 -22.78
CA ARG A 121 -17.23 -1.79 -22.44
C ARG A 121 -17.04 -0.43 -21.79
N LEU A 122 -16.04 -0.28 -20.90
CA LEU A 122 -15.71 1.02 -20.32
C LEU A 122 -15.40 2.07 -21.40
N SER A 123 -14.54 1.71 -22.34
CA SER A 123 -14.13 2.62 -23.40
C SER A 123 -15.25 2.89 -24.41
N GLN A 124 -15.98 1.86 -24.83
CA GLN A 124 -17.00 1.98 -25.88
C GLN A 124 -18.29 2.63 -25.39
N ASN A 125 -18.77 2.26 -24.21
CA ASN A 125 -20.06 2.74 -23.70
C ASN A 125 -19.92 4.10 -23.01
N PHE A 126 -18.77 4.38 -22.39
CA PHE A 126 -18.63 5.56 -21.52
C PHE A 126 -17.49 6.52 -21.93
N GLY A 127 -16.64 6.13 -22.88
CA GLY A 127 -15.45 6.92 -23.23
C GLY A 127 -14.47 7.05 -22.06
N ILE A 128 -14.44 6.07 -21.17
CA ILE A 128 -13.65 6.06 -19.93
C ILE A 128 -12.62 4.94 -19.99
N LYS A 129 -11.48 5.19 -19.35
CA LYS A 129 -10.36 4.26 -19.30
C LYS A 129 -10.20 3.68 -17.90
N ALA A 130 -9.37 2.64 -17.77
CA ALA A 130 -9.05 2.05 -16.48
C ALA A 130 -7.57 2.18 -16.13
N LYS A 131 -7.30 2.36 -14.84
CA LYS A 131 -5.98 2.14 -14.26
C LYS A 131 -5.98 0.76 -13.62
N MET A 132 -4.98 -0.07 -13.92
CA MET A 132 -4.85 -1.41 -13.38
C MET A 132 -3.69 -1.50 -12.38
N THR A 133 -3.90 -2.24 -11.30
CA THR A 133 -2.82 -2.72 -10.43
C THR A 133 -3.02 -4.20 -10.15
N THR A 134 -1.96 -5.00 -10.29
CA THR A 134 -1.97 -6.44 -10.10
C THR A 134 -0.65 -6.92 -9.50
N ILE A 135 -0.62 -8.11 -8.89
CA ILE A 135 0.64 -8.79 -8.56
C ILE A 135 1.05 -9.82 -9.63
N GLY A 136 0.31 -9.89 -10.75
CA GLY A 136 0.46 -10.86 -11.82
C GLY A 136 -0.55 -12.01 -11.72
N TRP A 137 -0.44 -12.95 -12.67
CA TRP A 137 -1.21 -14.20 -12.72
C TRP A 137 -0.25 -15.36 -13.01
N SER A 138 -0.68 -16.61 -12.76
CA SER A 138 0.14 -17.75 -13.15
C SER A 138 0.24 -17.86 -14.67
N ARG A 139 1.47 -17.97 -15.19
CA ARG A 139 1.73 -18.21 -16.63
C ARG A 139 1.16 -19.55 -17.11
N HIS A 140 0.80 -20.43 -16.18
CA HIS A 140 0.16 -21.72 -16.44
C HIS A 140 -1.37 -21.64 -16.46
N ASN A 141 -1.95 -20.45 -16.33
CA ASN A 141 -3.36 -20.20 -16.56
C ASN A 141 -3.55 -19.65 -17.99
N GLN A 142 -3.82 -20.55 -18.94
CA GLN A 142 -3.97 -20.18 -20.35
C GLN A 142 -5.09 -19.16 -20.58
N GLN A 143 -6.22 -19.29 -19.88
CA GLN A 143 -7.34 -18.37 -20.02
C GLN A 143 -6.96 -16.93 -19.61
N LEU A 144 -6.26 -16.77 -18.48
CA LEU A 144 -5.79 -15.45 -18.05
C LEU A 144 -4.71 -14.91 -18.98
N GLN A 145 -3.79 -15.77 -19.44
CA GLN A 145 -2.75 -15.38 -20.38
C GLN A 145 -3.35 -14.82 -21.69
N GLU A 146 -4.25 -15.57 -22.32
CA GLU A 146 -4.92 -15.15 -23.56
C GLU A 146 -5.73 -13.87 -23.39
N MET A 147 -6.38 -13.70 -22.22
CA MET A 147 -7.11 -12.47 -21.89
C MET A 147 -6.17 -11.27 -21.81
N HIS A 148 -5.02 -11.39 -21.15
CA HIS A 148 -4.05 -10.30 -21.03
C HIS A 148 -3.34 -9.96 -22.35
N GLU A 149 -3.06 -10.96 -23.18
CA GLU A 149 -2.57 -10.74 -24.54
C GLU A 149 -3.61 -9.99 -25.39
N ARG A 150 -4.90 -10.35 -25.27
CA ARG A 150 -6.00 -9.65 -25.94
C ARG A 150 -6.09 -8.19 -25.51
N ILE A 151 -5.90 -7.88 -24.23
CA ILE A 151 -5.86 -6.48 -23.76
C ILE A 151 -4.77 -5.70 -24.50
N ASN A 152 -3.55 -6.23 -24.58
CA ASN A 152 -2.44 -5.55 -25.24
C ASN A 152 -2.65 -5.42 -26.76
N GLN A 153 -3.37 -6.36 -27.38
CA GLN A 153 -3.66 -6.34 -28.82
C GLN A 153 -4.86 -5.45 -29.20
N LYS A 154 -5.89 -5.36 -28.35
CA LYS A 154 -7.21 -4.79 -28.72
C LYS A 154 -7.74 -3.72 -27.78
N ASN A 155 -7.25 -3.64 -26.55
CA ASN A 155 -7.78 -2.75 -25.51
C ASN A 155 -6.71 -1.85 -24.88
N LEU A 156 -5.56 -1.68 -25.53
CA LEU A 156 -4.47 -0.84 -25.01
C LEU A 156 -4.95 0.60 -24.77
N ASP A 157 -5.74 1.15 -25.68
CA ASP A 157 -6.31 2.51 -25.55
C ASP A 157 -7.33 2.66 -24.42
N ALA A 158 -7.85 1.55 -23.89
CA ALA A 158 -8.76 1.54 -22.75
C ALA A 158 -8.02 1.59 -21.40
N LEU A 159 -6.68 1.60 -21.41
CA LEU A 159 -5.85 1.75 -20.21
C LEU A 159 -5.29 3.17 -20.11
N THR A 160 -5.28 3.71 -18.89
CA THR A 160 -4.45 4.87 -18.54
C THR A 160 -3.14 4.45 -17.90
N ALA A 161 -3.14 3.32 -17.19
CA ALA A 161 -1.98 2.84 -16.45
C ALA A 161 -2.05 1.33 -16.16
N VAL A 162 -0.87 0.72 -16.06
CA VAL A 162 -0.67 -0.65 -15.57
C VAL A 162 0.48 -0.67 -14.56
N SER A 163 0.16 -1.06 -13.33
CA SER A 163 1.12 -1.15 -12.23
C SER A 163 1.23 -2.59 -11.73
N PHE A 164 2.46 -3.05 -11.53
CA PHE A 164 2.75 -4.34 -10.92
C PHE A 164 3.25 -4.14 -9.49
N SER A 165 2.62 -4.79 -8.53
CA SER A 165 3.00 -4.69 -7.11
C SER A 165 3.94 -5.83 -6.72
N LEU A 166 5.18 -5.48 -6.38
CA LEU A 166 6.19 -6.38 -5.82
C LEU A 166 6.38 -6.09 -4.33
N THR A 167 6.10 -7.08 -3.48
CA THR A 167 6.08 -6.91 -2.02
C THR A 167 6.49 -8.19 -1.31
N SER A 168 7.18 -8.09 -0.16
CA SER A 168 7.64 -9.26 0.61
C SER A 168 6.49 -10.02 1.29
N TYR A 169 5.28 -9.49 1.14
CA TYR A 169 4.05 -10.04 1.68
C TYR A 169 3.24 -10.90 0.71
N THR A 170 3.65 -10.99 -0.56
CA THR A 170 3.05 -11.97 -1.45
C THR A 170 3.26 -13.35 -0.84
N ARG A 171 2.22 -14.17 -0.89
CA ARG A 171 2.27 -15.52 -0.33
C ARG A 171 3.44 -16.33 -0.92
N ALA A 172 3.77 -16.09 -2.18
CA ALA A 172 4.79 -16.83 -2.89
C ALA A 172 6.24 -16.48 -2.52
N LEU A 173 6.51 -15.32 -1.92
CA LEU A 173 7.86 -14.94 -1.49
C LEU A 173 8.19 -15.30 -0.04
N ARG A 174 7.23 -15.86 0.72
CA ARG A 174 7.46 -16.28 2.11
C ARG A 174 8.03 -17.69 2.19
N PHE A 175 9.20 -17.83 2.82
CA PHE A 175 9.79 -19.13 3.14
C PHE A 175 8.84 -20.03 3.93
N GLY A 176 8.79 -21.32 3.59
CA GLY A 176 8.00 -22.34 4.30
C GLY A 176 6.53 -22.48 3.86
N GLN A 177 6.10 -21.79 2.81
CA GLN A 177 4.76 -21.98 2.22
C GLN A 177 4.70 -23.25 1.38
N LYS A 178 3.79 -24.18 1.73
CA LYS A 178 3.69 -25.50 1.05
C LYS A 178 3.08 -25.47 -0.36
N LEU A 179 2.45 -24.36 -0.77
CA LEU A 179 1.63 -24.28 -1.99
C LEU A 179 2.20 -23.36 -3.07
N THR A 180 3.27 -22.64 -2.78
CA THR A 180 3.85 -21.64 -3.68
C THR A 180 5.37 -21.70 -3.65
N ASN A 181 6.01 -21.42 -4.78
CA ASN A 181 7.44 -21.38 -4.98
C ASN A 181 7.89 -19.96 -5.40
N PRO A 182 8.89 -19.36 -4.73
CA PRO A 182 9.47 -18.08 -5.13
C PRO A 182 9.94 -18.03 -6.59
N GLU A 183 10.51 -19.11 -7.13
CA GLU A 183 10.99 -19.15 -8.52
C GLU A 183 9.84 -19.09 -9.52
N ASP A 184 8.75 -19.80 -9.25
CA ASP A 184 7.54 -19.73 -10.07
C ASP A 184 6.90 -18.34 -10.00
N TYR A 185 6.95 -17.68 -8.84
CA TYR A 185 6.44 -16.31 -8.71
C TYR A 185 7.27 -15.32 -9.52
N ILE A 186 8.60 -15.46 -9.49
CA ILE A 186 9.51 -14.67 -10.32
C ILE A 186 9.19 -14.87 -11.81
N ALA A 187 9.01 -16.12 -12.25
CA ALA A 187 8.69 -16.43 -13.65
C ALA A 187 7.29 -15.95 -14.06
N ASP A 188 6.30 -16.03 -13.17
CA ASP A 188 4.94 -15.53 -13.40
C ASP A 188 4.90 -14.01 -13.51
N LEU A 189 5.57 -13.29 -12.60
CA LEU A 189 5.66 -11.83 -12.67
C LEU A 189 6.47 -11.37 -13.88
N ALA A 190 7.54 -12.08 -14.25
CA ALA A 190 8.30 -11.81 -15.46
C ALA A 190 7.44 -11.99 -16.72
N ASN A 191 6.64 -13.06 -16.77
CA ASN A 191 5.69 -13.29 -17.85
C ASN A 191 4.65 -12.16 -17.95
N ALA A 192 4.13 -11.70 -16.81
CA ALA A 192 3.18 -10.59 -16.77
C ALA A 192 3.79 -9.28 -17.29
N LEU A 193 5.02 -8.94 -16.87
CA LEU A 193 5.74 -7.76 -17.36
C LEU A 193 6.06 -7.84 -18.85
N LYS A 194 6.44 -9.03 -19.34
CA LYS A 194 6.68 -9.27 -20.77
C LYS A 194 5.40 -9.09 -21.58
N THR A 195 4.28 -9.62 -21.09
CA THR A 195 2.96 -9.50 -21.72
C THR A 195 2.53 -8.04 -21.86
N TYR A 196 2.79 -7.21 -20.84
CA TYR A 196 2.42 -5.78 -20.82
C TYR A 196 3.50 -4.82 -21.33
N GLN A 197 4.62 -5.33 -21.84
CA GLN A 197 5.66 -4.48 -22.42
C GLN A 197 5.13 -3.55 -23.54
N PRO A 198 4.24 -3.99 -24.46
CA PRO A 198 3.64 -3.09 -25.46
C PRO A 198 2.86 -1.93 -24.82
N ALA A 199 2.02 -2.20 -23.82
CA ALA A 199 1.29 -1.16 -23.10
C ALA A 199 2.23 -0.20 -22.37
N ILE A 200 3.25 -0.70 -21.66
CA ILE A 200 4.22 0.14 -20.95
C ILE A 200 5.00 1.03 -21.93
N ASN A 201 5.41 0.50 -23.09
CA ASN A 201 6.09 1.28 -24.11
C ASN A 201 5.20 2.38 -24.70
N SER A 202 3.90 2.10 -24.87
CA SER A 202 2.94 3.07 -25.40
C SER A 202 2.52 4.13 -24.37
N LEU A 203 2.34 3.75 -23.11
CA LEU A 203 1.90 4.64 -22.03
C LEU A 203 3.06 5.45 -21.43
N GLY A 204 4.31 4.98 -21.63
CA GLY A 204 5.48 5.48 -20.93
C GLY A 204 5.59 4.95 -19.49
N THR A 205 6.65 5.33 -18.80
CA THR A 205 6.92 4.89 -17.43
C THR A 205 6.40 5.91 -16.40
N GLY A 206 5.82 5.43 -15.29
CA GLY A 206 5.26 6.30 -14.26
C GLY A 206 4.18 5.66 -13.38
N LYS A 207 3.94 6.24 -12.19
CA LYS A 207 2.86 5.82 -11.27
C LYS A 207 1.46 5.93 -11.87
N GLU A 208 1.28 6.84 -12.83
CA GLU A 208 0.04 7.06 -13.58
C GLU A 208 0.14 6.53 -15.01
N SER A 209 1.10 5.66 -15.30
CA SER A 209 1.27 4.96 -16.59
C SER A 209 1.79 3.54 -16.35
N GLY A 210 2.96 3.14 -16.85
CA GLY A 210 3.52 1.79 -16.67
C GLY A 210 4.60 1.72 -15.59
N CYS A 211 4.45 0.89 -14.55
CA CYS A 211 5.49 0.74 -13.53
C CYS A 211 5.46 -0.57 -12.71
N VAL A 212 6.55 -0.82 -12.00
CA VAL A 212 6.68 -1.79 -10.92
C VAL A 212 6.82 -1.02 -9.61
N THR A 213 5.90 -1.26 -8.67
CA THR A 213 5.94 -0.67 -7.34
C THR A 213 6.54 -1.65 -6.33
N LEU A 214 7.52 -1.19 -5.57
CA LEU A 214 8.11 -1.93 -4.47
C LEU A 214 7.56 -1.41 -3.15
N ARG A 215 7.14 -2.33 -2.28
CA ARG A 215 6.67 -2.01 -0.93
C ARG A 215 7.33 -2.93 0.08
N PHE A 216 7.93 -2.34 1.10
CA PHE A 216 8.69 -3.05 2.11
C PHE A 216 7.89 -3.23 3.40
N LYS A 217 8.14 -4.34 4.09
CA LYS A 217 7.69 -4.57 5.47
C LYS A 217 8.27 -3.51 6.41
N PRO A 218 7.56 -3.07 7.46
CA PRO A 218 8.11 -2.07 8.35
C PRO A 218 9.13 -2.69 9.31
N LEU A 219 10.25 -2.00 9.54
CA LEU A 219 11.25 -2.37 10.55
C LEU A 219 10.85 -1.78 11.90
N VAL A 220 9.96 -2.50 12.59
CA VAL A 220 9.42 -2.09 13.88
C VAL A 220 9.91 -3.01 15.00
N ASN A 221 10.35 -2.39 16.09
CA ASN A 221 10.52 -3.08 17.36
C ASN A 221 9.74 -2.38 18.45
N SER A 222 9.14 -3.19 19.34
CA SER A 222 8.38 -2.69 20.46
C SER A 222 8.81 -3.34 21.77
N TYR A 223 8.57 -2.61 22.85
CA TYR A 223 8.95 -2.96 24.21
C TYR A 223 7.73 -2.77 25.13
N GLU A 224 7.64 -3.62 26.16
CA GLU A 224 6.58 -3.53 27.18
C GLU A 224 6.78 -2.31 28.08
N ASP A 225 8.05 -2.02 28.40
CA ASP A 225 8.46 -0.87 29.17
C ASP A 225 8.29 0.44 28.38
N GLY A 226 8.29 1.57 29.09
CA GLY A 226 8.33 2.89 28.47
C GLY A 226 9.62 3.11 27.67
N LEU A 227 9.55 4.03 26.71
CA LEU A 227 10.75 4.57 26.08
C LEU A 227 11.50 5.41 27.13
N ASP A 228 12.81 5.25 27.23
CA ASP A 228 13.62 6.03 28.15
C ASP A 228 13.76 7.46 27.60
N ASP A 229 12.99 8.41 28.13
CA ASP A 229 13.00 9.85 27.81
C ASP A 229 13.35 10.60 29.09
N ASN A 230 14.60 11.06 29.21
CA ASN A 230 15.15 11.59 30.46
C ASN A 230 16.16 12.73 30.20
N TYR A 231 16.63 13.35 31.29
CA TYR A 231 17.74 14.30 31.26
C TYR A 231 18.96 13.74 31.99
N ILE A 232 20.15 13.99 31.44
CA ILE A 232 21.45 13.74 32.08
C ILE A 232 22.25 15.03 31.96
N ASP A 233 22.66 15.62 33.08
CA ASP A 233 23.32 16.93 33.17
C ASP A 233 22.64 18.01 32.30
N GLU A 234 21.29 18.05 32.36
CA GLU A 234 20.39 18.94 31.58
C GLU A 234 20.35 18.69 30.07
N PHE A 235 21.11 17.74 29.55
CA PHE A 235 20.96 17.28 28.16
C PHE A 235 19.80 16.28 28.06
N HIS A 236 18.94 16.46 27.07
CA HIS A 236 17.82 15.57 26.80
C HIS A 236 18.34 14.30 26.11
N VAL A 237 17.99 13.14 26.68
CA VAL A 237 18.43 11.82 26.26
C VAL A 237 17.22 10.92 26.00
N ILE A 238 17.19 10.32 24.82
CA ILE A 238 16.20 9.29 24.45
C ILE A 238 16.92 7.98 24.16
N HIS A 239 16.42 6.87 24.68
CA HIS A 239 16.92 5.54 24.35
C HIS A 239 15.80 4.58 23.94
N SER A 240 16.01 3.85 22.84
CA SER A 240 15.14 2.76 22.39
C SER A 240 15.93 1.75 21.55
N GLY A 241 16.08 0.53 22.08
CA GLY A 241 16.78 -0.55 21.37
C GLY A 241 18.25 -0.22 21.11
N PRO A 242 18.72 -0.27 19.85
CA PRO A 242 20.11 0.07 19.53
C PRO A 242 20.33 1.58 19.41
N TYR A 243 19.32 2.44 19.62
CA TYR A 243 19.42 3.88 19.43
C TYR A 243 19.51 4.63 20.75
N LEU A 244 20.50 5.50 20.86
CA LEU A 244 20.64 6.49 21.92
C LEU A 244 20.77 7.88 21.28
N LEU A 245 19.85 8.77 21.62
CA LEU A 245 19.76 10.14 21.11
C LEU A 245 20.13 11.09 22.23
N ILE A 246 21.09 11.99 21.97
CA ILE A 246 21.55 12.98 22.95
C ILE A 246 21.49 14.35 22.30
N SER A 247 20.76 15.28 22.92
CA SER A 247 20.66 16.65 22.44
C SER A 247 22.03 17.33 22.41
N LYS A 248 22.34 18.11 21.36
CA LYS A 248 23.58 18.92 21.34
C LYS A 248 23.53 20.14 22.26
N LYS A 249 22.33 20.53 22.71
CA LYS A 249 22.06 21.65 23.62
C LYS A 249 21.19 21.14 24.77
N LYS A 250 21.24 21.80 25.93
CA LYS A 250 20.46 21.46 27.14
C LYS A 250 18.97 21.78 27.01
N GLN A 251 18.30 21.14 26.05
CA GLN A 251 16.90 21.38 25.72
C GLN A 251 16.30 20.19 24.97
N LYS A 252 14.99 20.00 25.14
CA LYS A 252 14.15 19.07 24.38
C LYS A 252 13.52 19.79 23.18
N PRO A 253 13.27 19.09 22.04
CA PRO A 253 12.58 19.70 20.92
C PRO A 253 11.18 20.19 21.31
N PRO A 254 10.77 21.39 20.87
CA PRO A 254 9.40 21.83 21.02
C PRO A 254 8.45 20.96 20.18
N GLU A 255 7.18 20.92 20.57
CA GLU A 255 6.15 20.30 19.74
C GLU A 255 6.08 20.99 18.38
N THR A 256 6.04 20.17 17.33
CA THR A 256 6.13 20.57 15.93
C THR A 256 4.87 20.12 15.21
N SER A 257 4.28 21.02 14.43
CA SER A 257 3.18 20.75 13.52
C SER A 257 3.69 20.54 12.09
N ILE A 258 2.94 19.76 11.31
CA ILE A 258 3.24 19.51 9.90
C ILE A 258 2.30 20.35 9.04
N ILE A 259 2.88 21.19 8.20
CA ILE A 259 2.19 21.96 7.17
C ILE A 259 2.40 21.25 5.83
N PHE A 260 1.31 20.90 5.16
CA PHE A 260 1.36 20.19 3.88
C PHE A 260 1.45 21.19 2.73
N SER A 261 2.55 21.16 1.99
CA SER A 261 2.72 21.91 0.75
C SER A 261 2.67 20.98 -0.46
N ARG A 262 2.58 21.56 -1.67
CA ARG A 262 2.75 20.78 -2.91
C ARG A 262 4.16 20.20 -3.01
N ASP A 263 5.15 20.94 -2.52
CA ASP A 263 6.58 20.66 -2.72
C ASP A 263 7.16 19.69 -1.68
N GLY A 264 6.49 19.49 -0.55
CA GLY A 264 7.00 18.61 0.51
C GLY A 264 6.32 18.81 1.86
N LEU A 265 6.93 18.24 2.89
CA LEU A 265 6.55 18.50 4.27
C LEU A 265 7.22 19.80 4.72
N VAL A 266 6.44 20.68 5.33
CA VAL A 266 6.98 21.87 6.01
C VAL A 266 6.72 21.68 7.50
N PHE A 267 7.77 21.85 8.30
CA PHE A 267 7.67 21.80 9.76
C PHE A 267 7.68 23.24 10.29
N ASP A 268 6.77 23.56 11.21
CA ASP A 268 6.70 24.89 11.84
C ASP A 268 7.88 25.17 12.79
N GLN A 269 8.62 24.14 13.18
CA GLN A 269 9.87 24.19 13.93
C GLN A 269 11.03 23.61 13.10
N PRO A 270 12.26 24.11 13.25
CA PRO A 270 13.42 23.65 12.46
C PRO A 270 14.02 22.30 12.91
N GLY A 271 13.46 21.68 13.95
CA GLY A 271 14.05 20.53 14.64
C GLY A 271 15.29 20.91 15.44
N LEU A 272 15.68 20.05 16.39
CA LEU A 272 16.89 20.24 17.18
C LEU A 272 17.98 19.25 16.78
N ASP A 273 19.24 19.67 16.85
CA ASP A 273 20.36 18.82 16.51
C ASP A 273 20.67 17.84 17.65
N TYR A 274 20.78 16.56 17.30
CA TYR A 274 21.05 15.45 18.20
C TYR A 274 22.23 14.63 17.70
N PHE A 275 23.04 14.12 18.63
CA PHE A 275 23.88 12.96 18.38
C PHE A 275 23.04 11.69 18.44
N VAL A 276 23.16 10.86 17.41
CA VAL A 276 22.53 9.56 17.28
C VAL A 276 23.62 8.51 17.37
N ILE A 277 23.65 7.81 18.50
CA ILE A 277 24.55 6.70 18.75
C ILE A 277 23.78 5.42 18.44
N ILE A 278 24.34 4.57 17.57
CA ILE A 278 23.76 3.29 17.18
C ILE A 278 24.70 2.18 17.62
N SER A 279 24.23 1.33 18.53
CA SER A 279 25.00 0.20 19.05
C SER A 279 24.09 -0.84 19.71
N ASP A 280 24.23 -2.11 19.32
CA ASP A 280 23.54 -3.24 19.96
C ASP A 280 23.93 -3.38 21.44
N ASN A 281 25.08 -2.84 21.86
CA ASN A 281 25.50 -2.86 23.26
C ASN A 281 24.62 -1.99 24.17
N LEU A 282 23.83 -1.06 23.61
CA LEU A 282 22.85 -0.26 24.33
C LEU A 282 21.65 -1.08 24.82
N THR A 283 21.38 -2.23 24.19
CA THR A 283 20.21 -3.08 24.53
C THR A 283 20.31 -3.77 25.89
N GLY A 284 21.50 -3.77 26.51
CA GLY A 284 21.71 -4.33 27.84
C GLY A 284 21.10 -3.46 28.94
N LYS A 285 20.50 -4.10 29.96
CA LYS A 285 19.89 -3.43 31.12
C LYS A 285 20.90 -2.46 31.76
N HIS A 286 20.56 -1.17 31.78
CA HIS A 286 21.36 -0.05 32.31
C HIS A 286 22.64 0.34 31.55
N LYS A 287 23.13 -0.45 30.59
CA LYS A 287 24.34 -0.12 29.81
C LYS A 287 24.21 1.20 29.04
N TRP A 288 23.04 1.47 28.49
CA TRP A 288 22.78 2.73 27.79
C TRP A 288 22.98 3.96 28.69
N LYS A 289 22.68 3.86 30.00
CA LYS A 289 22.83 4.99 30.94
C LYS A 289 24.29 5.34 31.16
N GLU A 290 25.16 4.34 31.22
CA GLU A 290 26.61 4.54 31.35
C GLU A 290 27.18 5.20 30.10
N VAL A 291 26.80 4.69 28.93
CA VAL A 291 27.18 5.29 27.63
C VAL A 291 26.67 6.73 27.54
N ALA A 292 25.42 6.99 27.93
CA ALA A 292 24.84 8.32 27.89
C ALA A 292 25.55 9.30 28.83
N ARG A 293 25.88 8.89 30.07
CA ARG A 293 26.67 9.72 31.00
C ARG A 293 28.06 10.01 30.47
N SER A 294 28.75 9.00 29.93
CA SER A 294 30.07 9.18 29.32
C SER A 294 30.03 10.15 28.14
N ALA A 295 29.03 10.01 27.28
CA ALA A 295 28.80 10.89 26.14
C ALA A 295 28.51 12.34 26.59
N VAL A 296 27.59 12.54 27.53
CA VAL A 296 27.25 13.87 28.07
C VAL A 296 28.43 14.53 28.77
N HIS A 297 29.24 13.76 29.52
CA HIS A 297 30.45 14.26 30.14
C HIS A 297 31.46 14.76 29.08
N SER A 298 31.68 13.95 28.03
CA SER A 298 32.54 14.34 26.90
C SER A 298 32.05 15.62 26.22
N LEU A 299 30.73 15.74 25.98
CA LEU A 299 30.13 16.94 25.41
C LEU A 299 30.30 18.18 26.30
N SER A 300 30.17 18.01 27.61
CA SER A 300 30.31 19.11 28.57
C SER A 300 31.74 19.64 28.63
N ASN A 301 32.73 18.78 28.37
CA ASN A 301 34.15 19.13 28.35
C ASN A 301 34.67 19.54 26.96
N GLY A 302 33.86 19.38 25.91
CA GLY A 302 34.26 19.63 24.52
C GLY A 302 35.12 18.52 23.91
N ASP A 303 35.12 17.32 24.48
CA ASP A 303 35.87 16.16 24.02
C ASP A 303 35.17 15.45 22.85
N SER A 304 35.95 14.74 22.02
CA SER A 304 35.39 13.89 20.97
C SER A 304 34.64 12.70 21.57
N LEU A 305 33.44 12.41 21.05
CA LEU A 305 32.68 11.22 21.40
C LEU A 305 33.37 9.96 20.83
N ASN A 306 34.07 9.21 21.69
CA ASN A 306 34.62 7.89 21.35
C ASN A 306 33.79 6.80 22.01
N LEU A 307 32.86 6.22 21.26
CA LEU A 307 31.89 5.24 21.76
C LEU A 307 31.85 4.02 20.84
N ASP A 308 31.57 2.86 21.43
CA ASP A 308 31.41 1.61 20.70
C ASP A 308 30.10 1.61 19.91
N GLY A 309 30.20 1.75 18.59
CA GLY A 309 29.08 1.87 17.66
C GLY A 309 29.33 2.90 16.57
N THR A 310 28.25 3.47 16.04
CA THR A 310 28.36 4.63 15.14
C THR A 310 27.72 5.86 15.76
N VAL A 311 28.36 7.02 15.56
CA VAL A 311 27.86 8.32 15.99
C VAL A 311 27.54 9.15 14.76
N LYS A 312 26.34 9.72 14.70
CA LYS A 312 25.88 10.60 13.61
C LYS A 312 25.18 11.81 14.18
N GLU A 313 25.08 12.86 13.39
CA GLU A 313 24.24 14.01 13.71
C GLU A 313 22.95 13.95 12.87
N SER A 314 21.81 14.23 13.50
CA SER A 314 20.49 14.26 12.88
C SER A 314 19.61 15.32 13.54
N LYS A 315 18.53 15.69 12.85
CA LYS A 315 17.51 16.59 13.40
C LYS A 315 16.37 15.80 14.03
N LEU A 316 16.07 16.10 15.29
CA LEU A 316 14.96 15.53 16.04
C LEU A 316 13.79 16.51 16.13
N PHE A 317 12.60 15.98 15.86
CA PHE A 317 11.32 16.68 15.98
C PHE A 317 10.45 15.95 17.00
N LEU A 318 9.62 16.71 17.74
CA LEU A 318 8.56 16.18 18.58
C LEU A 318 7.23 16.39 17.86
N LEU A 319 6.57 15.31 17.48
CA LEU A 319 5.31 15.33 16.72
C LEU A 319 4.20 14.67 17.54
N SER A 320 2.95 14.90 17.15
CA SER A 320 1.77 14.33 17.81
C SER A 320 0.83 13.68 16.80
N ASN A 321 0.14 12.62 17.23
CA ASN A 321 -1.02 12.07 16.55
C ASN A 321 -2.12 11.75 17.56
N SER A 322 -3.24 11.13 17.13
CA SER A 322 -4.37 10.84 18.02
C SER A 322 -4.06 9.86 19.18
N GLU A 323 -2.92 9.15 19.12
CA GLU A 323 -2.43 8.25 20.17
C GLU A 323 -1.34 8.87 21.07
N GLY A 324 -0.97 10.13 20.80
CA GLY A 324 -0.05 10.91 21.61
C GLY A 324 1.25 11.28 20.89
N GLN A 325 2.16 11.88 21.65
CA GLN A 325 3.45 12.35 21.17
C GLN A 325 4.36 11.20 20.71
N TYR A 326 5.23 11.51 19.76
CA TYR A 326 6.30 10.65 19.26
C TYR A 326 7.45 11.51 18.71
N TYR A 327 8.64 10.94 18.64
CA TYR A 327 9.82 11.62 18.09
C TYR A 327 10.10 11.17 16.67
N ALA A 328 10.61 12.09 15.86
CA ALA A 328 11.01 11.82 14.49
C ALA A 328 12.42 12.35 14.23
N LEU A 329 13.34 11.46 13.86
CA LEU A 329 14.64 11.80 13.30
C LEU A 329 14.53 11.90 11.79
N ASP A 330 15.02 13.00 11.23
CA ASP A 330 15.11 13.25 9.78
C ASP A 330 13.85 12.77 9.01
N PRO A 331 12.65 13.27 9.36
CA PRO A 331 11.36 12.73 8.87
C PRO A 331 11.07 12.97 7.38
N ASP A 332 11.91 13.73 6.67
CA ASP A 332 11.73 14.07 5.26
C ASP A 332 12.97 13.69 4.43
N PHE A 333 12.79 13.75 3.10
CA PHE A 333 13.87 13.58 2.15
C PHE A 333 14.96 14.62 2.38
N GLN A 334 16.21 14.15 2.33
CA GLN A 334 17.39 15.00 2.43
C GLN A 334 17.66 15.69 1.08
N GLU A 335 18.52 16.70 1.07
CA GLU A 335 18.86 17.45 -0.17
C GLU A 335 19.41 16.54 -1.29
N ASP A 336 20.10 15.46 -0.93
CA ASP A 336 20.61 14.47 -1.88
C ASP A 336 19.54 13.47 -2.39
N GLY A 337 18.30 13.61 -1.92
CA GLY A 337 17.16 12.75 -2.21
C GLY A 337 17.09 11.48 -1.37
N SER A 338 18.02 11.26 -0.43
CA SER A 338 17.98 10.10 0.47
C SER A 338 16.88 10.24 1.52
N PHE A 339 16.40 9.11 2.04
CA PHE A 339 15.40 9.09 3.12
C PHE A 339 15.88 8.21 4.27
N LYS A 340 16.07 8.80 5.45
CA LYS A 340 16.71 8.16 6.63
C LYS A 340 15.83 8.20 7.88
N GLY A 341 14.54 8.47 7.71
CA GLY A 341 13.63 8.75 8.82
C GLY A 341 13.52 7.61 9.83
N LYS A 342 13.65 7.92 11.11
CA LYS A 342 13.43 6.98 12.23
C LYS A 342 12.47 7.59 13.24
N PHE A 343 11.54 6.79 13.74
CA PHE A 343 10.44 7.26 14.57
C PHE A 343 10.43 6.52 15.89
N PHE A 344 10.29 7.25 16.99
CA PHE A 344 10.34 6.69 18.35
C PHE A 344 9.04 7.00 19.07
N TYR A 345 8.42 5.96 19.61
CA TYR A 345 7.07 6.00 20.14
C TYR A 345 7.11 5.71 21.64
N PRO A 346 6.93 6.73 22.50
CA PRO A 346 6.71 6.53 23.93
C PRO A 346 5.41 5.76 24.18
N LYS A 347 5.36 4.98 25.25
CA LYS A 347 4.11 4.34 25.70
C LYS A 347 3.12 5.43 26.15
N THR A 348 1.84 5.28 25.82
CA THR A 348 0.77 6.19 26.24
C THR A 348 -0.44 5.39 26.74
N GLU A 349 -1.49 6.04 27.23
CA GLU A 349 -2.73 5.35 27.61
C GLU A 349 -3.38 4.63 26.42
N LYS A 350 -3.25 5.19 25.21
CA LYS A 350 -3.76 4.61 23.97
C LYS A 350 -2.79 3.64 23.32
N ARG A 351 -1.48 3.92 23.43
CA ARG A 351 -0.40 3.14 22.83
C ARG A 351 0.18 2.16 23.86
N PRO A 352 -0.15 0.86 23.81
CA PRO A 352 0.17 -0.09 24.88
C PRO A 352 1.66 -0.43 24.97
N ARG A 353 2.44 -0.18 23.91
CA ARG A 353 3.87 -0.46 23.86
C ARG A 353 4.66 0.75 23.43
N SER A 354 5.88 0.87 23.94
CA SER A 354 6.86 1.80 23.37
C SER A 354 7.63 1.12 22.23
N GLY A 355 8.45 1.87 21.50
CA GLY A 355 9.33 1.29 20.50
C GLY A 355 9.84 2.27 19.46
N TYR A 356 10.35 1.70 18.37
CA TYR A 356 10.77 2.48 17.22
C TYR A 356 10.31 1.84 15.90
N ASN A 357 10.17 2.69 14.89
CA ASN A 357 10.02 2.33 13.49
C ASN A 357 11.17 2.95 12.70
N ASP A 358 12.06 2.13 12.15
CA ASP A 358 13.09 2.58 11.21
C ASP A 358 12.49 2.58 9.80
N SER A 359 12.19 3.76 9.25
CA SER A 359 11.62 3.90 7.91
C SER A 359 12.65 4.29 6.85
N GLU A 360 13.95 4.12 7.12
CA GLU A 360 15.00 4.36 6.14
C GLU A 360 14.75 3.57 4.84
N ARG A 361 14.83 4.26 3.69
CA ARG A 361 14.63 3.64 2.38
C ARG A 361 15.94 3.08 1.85
N TYR A 362 16.37 1.94 2.42
CA TYR A 362 17.67 1.34 2.13
C TYR A 362 17.92 1.09 0.64
N PHE A 363 16.91 0.62 -0.11
CA PHE A 363 17.03 0.42 -1.56
C PHE A 363 17.22 1.75 -2.31
N LEU A 364 16.32 2.72 -2.13
CA LEU A 364 16.46 4.06 -2.70
C LEU A 364 17.81 4.71 -2.38
N ASN A 365 18.23 4.67 -1.12
CA ASN A 365 19.50 5.26 -0.68
C ASN A 365 20.69 4.59 -1.38
N SER A 366 20.59 3.29 -1.69
CA SER A 366 21.63 2.55 -2.41
C SER A 366 21.66 2.89 -3.91
N LEU A 367 20.49 3.07 -4.54
CA LEU A 367 20.39 3.62 -5.91
C LEU A 367 21.03 5.00 -6.01
N ILE A 368 20.72 5.90 -5.07
CA ILE A 368 21.27 7.26 -5.04
C ILE A 368 22.78 7.21 -4.86
N LYS A 369 23.28 6.39 -3.92
CA LYS A 369 24.72 6.23 -3.69
C LYS A 369 25.45 5.74 -4.94
N TYR A 370 24.88 4.76 -5.64
CA TYR A 370 25.44 4.23 -6.88
C TYR A 370 25.45 5.28 -8.00
N LYS A 371 24.32 5.95 -8.25
CA LYS A 371 24.23 7.06 -9.23
C LYS A 371 25.24 8.17 -8.93
N LYS A 372 25.39 8.54 -7.66
CA LYS A 372 26.37 9.54 -7.23
C LYS A 372 27.82 9.12 -7.54
N SER A 373 28.16 7.83 -7.42
CA SER A 373 29.50 7.36 -7.84
C SER A 373 29.77 7.48 -9.34
N LEU A 374 28.71 7.66 -10.15
CA LEU A 374 28.79 7.94 -11.58
C LEU A 374 28.65 9.45 -11.90
N GLY A 375 28.60 10.32 -10.88
CA GLY A 375 28.39 11.76 -11.06
C GLY A 375 26.93 12.16 -11.38
N LEU A 376 25.97 11.26 -11.15
CA LEU A 376 24.55 11.48 -11.42
C LEU A 376 23.77 11.85 -10.15
N ARG A 377 22.68 12.61 -10.32
CA ARG A 377 21.71 12.94 -9.26
C ARG A 377 20.68 11.80 -9.10
N SER A 378 19.91 11.87 -8.02
CA SER A 378 18.92 10.83 -7.65
C SER A 378 17.90 10.52 -8.76
N TYR A 379 17.36 11.56 -9.40
CA TYR A 379 16.36 11.45 -10.48
C TYR A 379 16.93 11.32 -11.89
N ASP A 380 18.25 11.43 -12.07
CA ASP A 380 18.84 11.31 -13.40
C ASP A 380 18.69 9.87 -13.92
N LEU A 381 18.36 9.74 -15.21
CA LEU A 381 18.23 8.44 -15.87
C LEU A 381 19.61 7.84 -16.17
N LEU A 382 19.68 6.51 -16.23
CA LEU A 382 20.88 5.76 -16.63
C LEU A 382 20.55 4.90 -17.86
N PRO A 383 20.44 5.49 -19.07
CA PRO A 383 19.92 4.80 -20.25
C PRO A 383 20.82 3.65 -20.75
N ASN A 384 22.13 3.77 -20.55
CA ASN A 384 23.13 2.77 -20.96
C ASN A 384 23.53 1.81 -19.81
N ALA A 385 22.65 1.65 -18.81
CA ALA A 385 22.91 0.76 -17.68
C ALA A 385 23.14 -0.68 -18.13
N LYS A 386 24.05 -1.36 -17.45
CA LYS A 386 24.34 -2.79 -17.60
C LYS A 386 23.92 -3.55 -16.34
N TRP A 387 23.88 -4.88 -16.42
CA TRP A 387 23.54 -5.71 -15.25
C TRP A 387 24.61 -5.64 -14.16
N GLU A 388 25.86 -5.33 -14.52
CA GLU A 388 26.93 -5.03 -13.57
C GLU A 388 26.61 -3.78 -12.73
N ASP A 389 25.91 -2.79 -13.29
CA ASP A 389 25.50 -1.61 -12.54
C ASP A 389 24.44 -1.96 -11.49
N VAL A 390 23.48 -2.82 -11.87
CA VAL A 390 22.48 -3.37 -10.93
C VAL A 390 23.16 -4.18 -9.83
N ASN A 391 24.19 -4.97 -10.15
CA ASN A 391 25.00 -5.68 -9.17
C ASN A 391 25.70 -4.72 -8.21
N GLY A 392 26.24 -3.60 -8.70
CA GLY A 392 26.85 -2.57 -7.86
C GLY A 392 25.88 -1.98 -6.80
N VAL A 393 24.60 -1.84 -7.13
CA VAL A 393 23.57 -1.43 -6.15
C VAL A 393 23.34 -2.53 -5.10
N ILE A 394 23.30 -3.79 -5.52
CA ILE A 394 23.15 -4.94 -4.62
C ILE A 394 24.36 -5.07 -3.69
N GLU A 395 25.58 -4.90 -4.20
CA GLU A 395 26.82 -4.91 -3.42
C GLU A 395 26.85 -3.80 -2.37
N ILE A 396 26.31 -2.61 -2.69
CA ILE A 396 26.15 -1.52 -1.71
C ILE A 396 25.23 -1.95 -0.55
N LEU A 397 24.12 -2.62 -0.85
CA LEU A 397 23.21 -3.16 0.17
C LEU A 397 23.86 -4.27 0.99
N GLU A 398 24.57 -5.19 0.35
CA GLU A 398 25.29 -6.28 1.03
C GLU A 398 26.38 -5.75 1.96
N LYS A 399 27.18 -4.79 1.49
CA LYS A 399 28.15 -4.08 2.35
C LYS A 399 27.45 -3.38 3.52
N LYS A 400 26.26 -2.82 3.30
CA LYS A 400 25.48 -2.17 4.36
C LYS A 400 25.00 -3.18 5.40
N VAL A 401 24.63 -4.39 5.00
CA VAL A 401 24.33 -5.52 5.90
C VAL A 401 25.55 -5.81 6.76
N ASP A 402 26.72 -6.00 6.16
CA ASP A 402 27.96 -6.32 6.89
C ASP A 402 28.38 -5.20 7.85
N GLU A 403 28.25 -3.94 7.44
CA GLU A 403 28.51 -2.78 8.29
C GLU A 403 27.57 -2.77 9.50
N LEU A 404 26.26 -2.88 9.28
CA LEU A 404 25.25 -2.83 10.35
C LEU A 404 25.32 -4.05 11.26
N SER A 405 25.76 -5.21 10.78
CA SER A 405 25.86 -6.42 11.61
C SER A 405 26.72 -6.25 12.87
N LYS A 406 27.60 -5.23 12.87
CA LYS A 406 28.51 -4.89 13.96
C LYS A 406 27.84 -4.07 15.08
N TYR A 407 26.78 -3.31 14.79
CA TYR A 407 26.22 -2.33 15.74
C TYR A 407 24.69 -2.13 15.66
N ASP A 408 24.00 -2.69 14.67
CA ASP A 408 22.54 -2.74 14.56
C ASP A 408 22.13 -4.04 13.84
N ARG A 409 22.22 -5.15 14.56
CA ARG A 409 21.95 -6.49 14.01
C ARG A 409 20.56 -6.60 13.41
N LYS A 410 19.57 -5.95 14.01
CA LYS A 410 18.17 -6.01 13.54
C LYS A 410 17.98 -5.27 12.21
N ALA A 411 18.60 -4.11 12.02
CA ALA A 411 18.60 -3.46 10.71
C ALA A 411 19.36 -4.30 9.67
N SER A 412 20.49 -4.90 10.04
CA SER A 412 21.23 -5.84 9.19
C SER A 412 20.38 -7.03 8.72
N GLU A 413 19.71 -7.72 9.66
CA GLU A 413 18.79 -8.83 9.36
C GLU A 413 17.64 -8.38 8.47
N TYR A 414 17.03 -7.23 8.75
CA TYR A 414 15.96 -6.68 7.93
C TYR A 414 16.39 -6.39 6.48
N ILE A 415 17.55 -5.76 6.28
CA ILE A 415 18.04 -5.49 4.92
C ILE A 415 18.31 -6.81 4.20
N ARG A 416 18.88 -7.81 4.89
CA ARG A 416 19.16 -9.13 4.32
C ARG A 416 17.90 -9.87 3.89
N ASP A 417 16.92 -9.96 4.79
CA ASP A 417 15.81 -10.89 4.65
C ASP A 417 14.61 -10.26 3.92
N GLU A 418 14.46 -8.94 3.97
CA GLU A 418 13.30 -8.24 3.40
C GLU A 418 13.70 -7.34 2.20
N VAL A 419 14.75 -6.52 2.34
CA VAL A 419 15.13 -5.55 1.28
C VAL A 419 15.86 -6.25 0.14
N LEU A 420 16.93 -6.99 0.41
CA LEU A 420 17.72 -7.69 -0.59
C LEU A 420 16.90 -8.76 -1.32
N LEU A 421 15.98 -9.44 -0.61
CA LEU A 421 15.03 -10.35 -1.23
C LEU A 421 14.28 -9.68 -2.38
N LEU A 422 13.62 -8.54 -2.12
CA LEU A 422 12.84 -7.83 -3.13
C LEU A 422 13.70 -7.24 -4.26
N VAL A 423 14.87 -6.70 -3.93
CA VAL A 423 15.78 -6.12 -4.93
C VAL A 423 16.32 -7.20 -5.88
N LYS A 424 16.72 -8.36 -5.35
CA LYS A 424 17.16 -9.50 -6.15
C LYS A 424 16.00 -10.11 -6.97
N THR A 425 14.81 -10.20 -6.40
CA THR A 425 13.59 -10.59 -7.13
C THR A 425 13.31 -9.66 -8.29
N LEU A 426 13.36 -8.33 -8.09
CA LEU A 426 13.16 -7.35 -9.16
C LEU A 426 14.17 -7.55 -10.29
N LYS A 427 15.46 -7.66 -9.97
CA LYS A 427 16.52 -7.94 -10.95
C LYS A 427 16.17 -9.16 -11.81
N ASN A 428 15.87 -10.29 -11.17
CA ASN A 428 15.59 -11.54 -11.86
C ASN A 428 14.33 -11.43 -12.74
N VAL A 429 13.28 -10.78 -12.23
CA VAL A 429 12.04 -10.53 -12.96
C VAL A 429 12.31 -9.71 -14.22
N LEU A 430 13.08 -8.62 -14.13
CA LEU A 430 13.42 -7.78 -15.27
C LEU A 430 14.28 -8.53 -16.31
N GLN A 431 15.26 -9.32 -15.84
CA GLN A 431 16.07 -10.18 -16.71
C GLN A 431 15.22 -11.17 -17.51
N LEU A 432 14.34 -11.90 -16.83
CA LEU A 432 13.48 -12.90 -17.47
C LEU A 432 12.42 -12.28 -18.37
N ALA A 433 11.93 -11.08 -18.04
CA ALA A 433 10.97 -10.35 -18.85
C ALA A 433 11.60 -9.68 -20.08
N GLY A 434 12.93 -9.65 -20.19
CA GLY A 434 13.65 -9.02 -21.30
C GLY A 434 13.71 -7.49 -21.24
N TYR A 435 13.59 -6.91 -20.05
CA TYR A 435 13.76 -5.47 -19.86
C TYR A 435 15.24 -5.10 -19.76
N PRO A 436 15.66 -3.95 -20.33
CA PRO A 436 17.03 -3.49 -20.17
C PRO A 436 17.28 -3.05 -18.71
N PRO A 437 18.53 -3.12 -18.22
CA PRO A 437 18.88 -2.74 -16.85
C PRO A 437 18.53 -1.29 -16.49
N SER A 438 18.39 -0.41 -17.48
CA SER A 438 18.01 1.00 -17.28
C SER A 438 16.65 1.16 -16.59
N TYR A 439 15.73 0.20 -16.75
CA TYR A 439 14.42 0.22 -16.07
C TYR A 439 14.54 -0.01 -14.56
N PHE A 440 15.59 -0.68 -14.09
CA PHE A 440 15.89 -0.81 -12.66
C PHE A 440 16.24 0.55 -12.02
N PHE A 441 16.84 1.45 -12.80
CA PHE A 441 17.28 2.79 -12.36
C PHE A 441 16.30 3.91 -12.70
N ASP A 442 15.28 3.64 -13.53
CA ASP A 442 14.24 4.60 -13.88
C ASP A 442 13.29 4.80 -12.68
N PRO A 443 13.28 5.99 -12.05
CA PRO A 443 12.45 6.27 -10.88
C PRO A 443 10.94 6.30 -11.20
N ASN A 444 10.57 6.40 -12.48
CA ASN A 444 9.18 6.34 -12.92
C ASN A 444 8.71 4.89 -13.15
N PHE A 445 9.62 4.00 -13.55
CA PHE A 445 9.30 2.58 -13.71
C PHE A 445 9.49 1.77 -12.43
N THR A 446 10.67 1.84 -11.79
CA THR A 446 10.97 1.12 -10.54
C THR A 446 10.69 2.06 -9.37
N VAL A 447 9.50 1.93 -8.80
CA VAL A 447 8.98 2.87 -7.81
C VAL A 447 9.11 2.31 -6.39
N ASP A 448 10.09 2.80 -5.64
CA ASP A 448 10.18 2.56 -4.19
C ASP A 448 9.08 3.37 -3.47
N THR A 449 8.04 2.68 -2.97
CA THR A 449 6.95 3.32 -2.22
C THR A 449 7.25 3.49 -0.73
N GLY A 450 8.38 2.98 -0.26
CA GLY A 450 8.75 2.90 1.16
C GLY A 450 8.09 1.73 1.87
N GLN A 451 7.87 1.91 3.17
CA GLN A 451 7.19 0.93 4.01
C GLN A 451 5.68 0.90 3.76
N VAL A 452 5.06 -0.24 4.05
CA VAL A 452 3.60 -0.35 4.06
C VAL A 452 2.98 0.61 5.09
N LEU A 453 1.82 1.18 4.73
CA LEU A 453 1.02 2.00 5.64
C LEU A 453 0.36 1.11 6.70
N ASN A 454 0.05 1.67 7.88
CA ASN A 454 -0.76 1.02 8.91
C ASN A 454 -2.24 0.90 8.44
N GLN A 455 -2.50 0.04 7.47
CA GLN A 455 -3.84 -0.17 6.89
C GLN A 455 -4.16 -1.67 6.85
N GLY A 456 -5.43 -2.00 7.03
CA GLY A 456 -5.91 -3.38 6.96
C GLY A 456 -5.12 -4.34 7.87
N ARG A 457 -4.58 -5.41 7.30
CA ARG A 457 -3.83 -6.43 8.08
C ARG A 457 -2.44 -5.99 8.52
N ALA A 458 -1.86 -4.94 7.90
CA ALA A 458 -0.52 -4.46 8.19
C ALA A 458 -0.35 -3.91 9.62
N ILE A 459 -1.45 -3.57 10.31
CA ILE A 459 -1.42 -3.09 11.72
C ILE A 459 -0.63 -4.03 12.64
N LYS A 460 -0.67 -5.34 12.38
CA LYS A 460 0.05 -6.35 13.16
C LYS A 460 1.56 -6.20 13.07
N ASP A 461 2.08 -5.69 11.95
CA ASP A 461 3.51 -5.50 11.73
C ASP A 461 4.07 -4.30 12.52
N PHE A 462 3.20 -3.42 13.02
CA PHE A 462 3.59 -2.32 13.91
C PHE A 462 3.63 -2.72 15.40
N LYS A 463 3.36 -3.99 15.73
CA LYS A 463 3.68 -4.60 17.03
C LYS A 463 3.23 -3.80 18.27
N GLY A 464 2.12 -3.07 18.18
CA GLY A 464 1.53 -2.31 19.29
C GLY A 464 2.09 -0.91 19.53
N ILE A 465 3.02 -0.40 18.71
CA ILE A 465 3.40 1.04 18.74
C ILE A 465 2.32 1.92 18.12
N VAL A 466 1.35 1.30 17.44
CA VAL A 466 0.08 1.88 17.01
C VAL A 466 -1.00 0.82 17.16
N VAL A 467 -2.20 1.22 17.56
CA VAL A 467 -3.35 0.31 17.74
C VAL A 467 -4.59 0.74 16.98
N THR A 468 -4.66 2.02 16.60
CA THR A 468 -5.73 2.58 15.80
C THR A 468 -5.48 2.21 14.34
N PRO A 469 -6.40 1.47 13.70
CA PRO A 469 -6.31 1.16 12.28
C PRO A 469 -6.26 2.44 11.44
N ASN A 470 -5.47 2.42 10.37
CA ASN A 470 -5.31 3.55 9.43
C ASN A 470 -4.62 4.79 10.01
N LEU A 471 -4.16 4.77 11.27
CA LEU A 471 -3.40 5.88 11.82
C LEU A 471 -2.01 5.95 11.15
N PRO A 472 -1.62 7.10 10.56
CA PRO A 472 -0.29 7.27 9.99
C PRO A 472 0.81 7.08 11.03
N THR A 473 1.88 6.39 10.61
CA THR A 473 3.04 6.04 11.46
C THR A 473 4.31 6.78 11.07
N ASN A 474 4.19 7.84 10.26
CA ASN A 474 5.21 8.85 10.02
C ASN A 474 4.62 10.03 9.21
N PRO A 475 5.30 11.18 9.13
CA PRO A 475 4.85 12.34 8.37
C PRO A 475 4.59 12.09 6.88
N GLN A 476 5.39 11.24 6.23
CA GLN A 476 5.16 10.88 4.82
C GLN A 476 3.85 10.12 4.62
N HIS A 477 3.49 9.25 5.57
CA HIS A 477 2.20 8.55 5.57
C HIS A 477 1.04 9.53 5.72
N VAL A 478 1.19 10.55 6.58
CA VAL A 478 0.18 11.61 6.72
C VAL A 478 0.01 12.37 5.41
N ARG A 479 1.12 12.77 4.76
CA ARG A 479 1.06 13.44 3.45
C ARG A 479 0.36 12.59 2.41
N VAL A 480 0.69 11.31 2.31
CA VAL A 480 0.01 10.40 1.38
C VAL A 480 -1.49 10.42 1.65
N ILE A 481 -1.93 10.23 2.88
CA ILE A 481 -3.36 10.20 3.24
C ILE A 481 -4.05 11.54 2.95
N ASN A 482 -3.47 12.67 3.35
CA ASN A 482 -4.03 14.00 3.16
C ASN A 482 -4.09 14.43 1.69
N THR A 483 -3.25 13.85 0.82
CA THR A 483 -3.39 14.09 -0.63
C THR A 483 -4.64 13.44 -1.24
N TRP A 484 -5.30 12.50 -0.55
CA TRP A 484 -6.55 11.87 -0.99
C TRP A 484 -7.81 12.54 -0.43
N GLU A 485 -7.70 13.30 0.67
CA GLU A 485 -8.80 13.84 1.49
C GLU A 485 -9.76 14.84 0.82
N LYS A 486 -9.68 15.08 -0.49
CA LYS A 486 -10.43 16.17 -1.11
C LYS A 486 -11.85 15.80 -1.55
N GLU A 487 -12.17 14.53 -1.77
CA GLU A 487 -13.47 14.14 -2.35
C GLU A 487 -13.97 12.77 -1.86
N THR A 488 -15.28 12.65 -1.61
CA THR A 488 -15.96 11.37 -1.36
C THR A 488 -15.74 10.40 -2.51
N VAL A 489 -15.38 9.16 -2.20
CA VAL A 489 -15.14 8.10 -3.19
C VAL A 489 -16.40 7.26 -3.34
N TRP A 490 -16.96 7.17 -4.55
CA TRP A 490 -18.05 6.24 -4.84
C TRP A 490 -17.51 4.92 -5.40
N ARG A 491 -17.91 3.82 -4.75
CA ARG A 491 -17.54 2.44 -5.09
C ARG A 491 -18.77 1.65 -5.49
N TRP A 492 -18.66 0.96 -6.62
CA TRP A 492 -19.60 -0.04 -7.09
C TRP A 492 -18.86 -1.39 -7.08
N ALA A 493 -19.44 -2.40 -6.44
CA ALA A 493 -18.81 -3.71 -6.34
C ALA A 493 -19.83 -4.84 -6.30
N VAL A 494 -19.43 -6.04 -6.69
CA VAL A 494 -20.24 -7.25 -6.47
C VAL A 494 -20.59 -7.39 -4.99
N ALA A 495 -21.85 -7.62 -4.67
CA ALA A 495 -22.29 -7.92 -3.32
C ALA A 495 -22.24 -9.46 -3.11
N PRO A 496 -21.42 -9.97 -2.17
CA PRO A 496 -21.48 -11.39 -1.83
C PRO A 496 -22.86 -11.69 -1.24
N PHE A 497 -23.44 -12.85 -1.51
CA PHE A 497 -24.78 -13.15 -1.01
C PHE A 497 -24.90 -14.56 -0.44
N SER A 498 -25.82 -14.72 0.51
CA SER A 498 -26.16 -15.99 1.12
C SER A 498 -27.64 -16.01 1.44
N ARG A 499 -28.33 -17.07 1.01
CA ARG A 499 -29.75 -17.28 1.32
C ARG A 499 -30.00 -17.49 2.83
N ASN A 500 -28.95 -17.80 3.59
CA ASN A 500 -29.00 -17.95 5.04
C ASN A 500 -28.61 -16.63 5.74
N SER A 501 -29.62 -15.89 6.22
CA SER A 501 -29.55 -14.53 6.80
C SER A 501 -28.70 -14.36 8.08
N LYS A 502 -28.04 -15.41 8.58
CA LYS A 502 -27.32 -15.40 9.87
C LYS A 502 -25.81 -15.19 9.78
N SER A 503 -25.26 -15.01 8.58
CA SER A 503 -23.81 -14.84 8.44
C SER A 503 -23.41 -13.37 8.56
N SER A 504 -22.82 -12.98 9.69
CA SER A 504 -22.10 -11.72 9.86
C SER A 504 -20.71 -11.74 9.21
N SER A 505 -20.41 -12.76 8.40
CA SER A 505 -19.12 -12.85 7.72
C SER A 505 -18.95 -11.72 6.70
N VAL A 506 -17.70 -11.36 6.43
CA VAL A 506 -17.33 -10.30 5.50
C VAL A 506 -16.41 -10.86 4.43
N VAL A 507 -16.61 -10.45 3.19
CA VAL A 507 -15.75 -10.75 2.05
C VAL A 507 -14.99 -9.47 1.70
N GLY A 508 -13.79 -9.32 2.26
CA GLY A 508 -12.99 -8.11 2.08
C GLY A 508 -13.64 -6.96 2.83
N LYS A 509 -14.10 -5.94 2.11
CA LYS A 509 -14.86 -4.82 2.66
C LYS A 509 -16.38 -4.99 2.57
N ASN A 510 -16.86 -6.12 2.05
CA ASN A 510 -18.28 -6.32 1.73
C ASN A 510 -18.97 -7.22 2.76
N VAL A 511 -20.17 -6.83 3.18
CA VAL A 511 -21.07 -7.65 4.01
C VAL A 511 -21.93 -8.51 3.10
N PHE A 512 -22.29 -9.71 3.56
CA PHE A 512 -23.22 -10.57 2.82
C PHE A 512 -24.61 -9.93 2.68
N ALA A 513 -25.08 -9.83 1.45
CA ALA A 513 -26.46 -9.52 1.11
C ALA A 513 -27.33 -10.78 1.18
N ILE A 514 -28.65 -10.57 1.30
CA ILE A 514 -29.64 -11.66 1.27
C ILE A 514 -29.87 -12.13 -0.17
N LYS A 515 -29.73 -11.22 -1.13
CA LYS A 515 -29.95 -11.45 -2.56
C LYS A 515 -28.72 -11.06 -3.38
N PRO A 516 -28.54 -11.66 -4.56
CA PRO A 516 -27.51 -11.26 -5.52
C PRO A 516 -27.69 -9.79 -5.92
N GLY A 517 -26.56 -9.08 -6.09
CA GLY A 517 -26.62 -7.66 -6.40
C GLY A 517 -25.27 -6.97 -6.52
N ILE A 518 -25.33 -5.67 -6.77
CA ILE A 518 -24.20 -4.74 -6.74
C ILE A 518 -24.38 -3.82 -5.54
N VAL A 519 -23.34 -3.68 -4.73
CA VAL A 519 -23.28 -2.67 -3.68
C VAL A 519 -22.73 -1.36 -4.25
N ILE A 520 -23.45 -0.27 -4.03
CA ILE A 520 -23.06 1.10 -4.39
C ILE A 520 -22.91 1.90 -3.10
N GLN A 521 -21.69 2.32 -2.77
CA GLN A 521 -21.41 2.92 -1.48
C GLN A 521 -20.41 4.07 -1.55
N GLU A 522 -20.58 5.01 -0.63
CA GLU A 522 -19.61 6.03 -0.33
C GLU A 522 -18.50 5.48 0.56
N LEU A 523 -17.27 5.87 0.25
CA LEU A 523 -16.10 5.57 1.05
C LEU A 523 -15.41 6.85 1.49
N ASN A 524 -14.91 6.81 2.72
CA ASN A 524 -14.01 7.84 3.23
C ASN A 524 -12.71 7.83 2.40
N PRO A 525 -12.28 8.98 1.83
CA PRO A 525 -11.12 9.01 0.93
C PRO A 525 -9.80 8.62 1.58
N ALA A 526 -9.64 8.84 2.89
CA ALA A 526 -8.41 8.53 3.63
C ALA A 526 -8.28 7.03 3.93
N THR A 527 -9.39 6.39 4.33
CA THR A 527 -9.39 4.99 4.79
C THR A 527 -9.92 4.00 3.74
N LEU A 528 -10.64 4.51 2.74
CA LEU A 528 -11.42 3.76 1.75
C LEU A 528 -12.41 2.78 2.43
N LEU A 529 -12.95 3.16 3.59
CA LEU A 529 -13.97 2.40 4.32
C LEU A 529 -15.32 3.11 4.26
N PRO A 530 -16.45 2.39 4.40
CA PRO A 530 -17.79 2.98 4.36
C PRO A 530 -18.18 3.66 5.68
N PHE A 531 -17.21 4.26 6.37
CA PHE A 531 -17.38 4.93 7.65
C PHE A 531 -16.62 6.25 7.68
N THR A 532 -17.21 7.27 8.30
CA THR A 532 -16.55 8.51 8.69
C THR A 532 -15.42 8.26 9.69
N SER A 533 -14.57 9.26 9.92
CA SER A 533 -13.51 9.21 10.93
C SER A 533 -14.06 9.01 12.35
N GLU A 534 -15.30 9.45 12.59
CA GLU A 534 -16.05 9.28 13.84
C GLU A 534 -16.80 7.94 13.91
N GLY A 535 -16.65 7.06 12.91
CA GLY A 535 -17.26 5.72 12.89
C GLY A 535 -18.70 5.65 12.40
N LYS A 536 -19.31 6.77 11.97
CA LYS A 536 -20.65 6.77 11.37
C LYS A 536 -20.64 6.15 9.98
N LYS A 537 -21.60 5.27 9.67
CA LYS A 537 -21.74 4.64 8.35
C LYS A 537 -22.06 5.70 7.28
N LEU A 538 -21.40 5.61 6.13
CA LEU A 538 -21.67 6.43 4.95
C LEU A 538 -22.82 5.84 4.11
N ARG A 539 -23.27 6.56 3.06
CA ARG A 539 -24.40 6.10 2.24
C ARG A 539 -24.06 4.81 1.49
N GLU A 540 -25.03 3.89 1.47
CA GLU A 540 -24.92 2.59 0.82
C GLU A 540 -26.27 2.20 0.22
N PHE A 541 -26.23 1.66 -0.99
CA PHE A 541 -27.36 1.13 -1.73
C PHE A 541 -26.99 -0.27 -2.24
N ILE A 542 -27.99 -1.14 -2.37
CA ILE A 542 -27.84 -2.44 -3.01
C ILE A 542 -28.86 -2.48 -4.15
N VAL A 543 -28.39 -2.74 -5.37
CA VAL A 543 -29.25 -3.04 -6.50
C VAL A 543 -29.25 -4.55 -6.74
N GLU A 544 -30.43 -5.13 -6.71
CA GLU A 544 -30.65 -6.56 -6.81
C GLU A 544 -30.59 -7.00 -8.28
N THR A 545 -30.06 -8.20 -8.53
CA THR A 545 -30.00 -8.78 -9.88
C THR A 545 -30.02 -10.30 -9.80
N ASP A 546 -29.93 -10.98 -10.94
CA ASP A 546 -30.08 -12.44 -11.01
C ASP A 546 -28.81 -13.19 -10.57
N GLU A 547 -29.01 -14.34 -9.93
CA GLU A 547 -27.93 -15.19 -9.42
C GLU A 547 -26.99 -15.69 -10.52
N VAL A 548 -27.52 -15.93 -11.73
CA VAL A 548 -26.77 -16.39 -12.91
C VAL A 548 -25.68 -15.41 -13.36
N TYR A 549 -25.77 -14.15 -12.91
CA TYR A 549 -24.80 -13.10 -13.23
C TYR A 549 -23.53 -13.16 -12.39
N PHE A 550 -23.45 -14.06 -11.42
CA PHE A 550 -22.32 -14.18 -10.51
C PHE A 550 -21.69 -15.57 -10.55
N GLU A 551 -20.36 -15.59 -10.48
CA GLU A 551 -19.59 -16.77 -10.13
C GLU A 551 -19.04 -16.58 -8.71
N HIS A 552 -19.17 -17.63 -7.89
CA HIS A 552 -18.53 -17.73 -6.59
C HIS A 552 -17.49 -18.85 -6.60
N ILE A 553 -16.26 -18.52 -6.21
CA ILE A 553 -15.19 -19.47 -5.97
C ILE A 553 -14.88 -19.48 -4.47
N ASN A 554 -15.09 -20.63 -3.84
CA ASN A 554 -14.89 -20.78 -2.40
C ASN A 554 -13.65 -21.61 -2.08
N GLY A 555 -12.81 -21.07 -1.20
CA GLY A 555 -11.75 -21.84 -0.57
C GLY A 555 -10.48 -22.02 -1.40
N ARG A 556 -9.44 -22.49 -0.71
CA ARG A 556 -8.06 -22.50 -1.22
C ARG A 556 -7.82 -23.46 -2.38
N GLN A 557 -8.57 -24.56 -2.50
CA GLN A 557 -8.33 -25.59 -3.52
C GLN A 557 -8.91 -25.21 -4.89
N GLU A 558 -10.14 -24.70 -4.95
CA GLU A 558 -10.72 -24.25 -6.22
C GLU A 558 -10.03 -22.98 -6.76
N LEU A 559 -9.55 -22.10 -5.88
CA LEU A 559 -8.72 -20.96 -6.27
C LEU A 559 -7.42 -21.37 -6.97
N VAL A 560 -6.75 -22.40 -6.43
CA VAL A 560 -5.52 -22.96 -7.01
C VAL A 560 -5.81 -23.58 -8.38
N GLN A 561 -7.00 -24.18 -8.58
CA GLN A 561 -7.33 -24.87 -9.83
C GLN A 561 -7.89 -23.93 -10.91
N LYS A 562 -8.82 -23.03 -10.58
CA LYS A 562 -9.53 -22.17 -11.55
C LYS A 562 -8.83 -20.85 -11.83
N LYS A 563 -8.31 -20.19 -10.80
CA LYS A 563 -7.68 -18.85 -10.93
C LYS A 563 -6.16 -18.94 -11.03
N ARG A 564 -5.53 -19.97 -10.44
CA ARG A 564 -4.08 -20.20 -10.37
C ARG A 564 -3.32 -18.92 -10.02
N ILE A 565 -3.19 -18.66 -8.73
CA ILE A 565 -2.42 -17.51 -8.23
C ILE A 565 -0.94 -17.60 -8.62
N PRO A 566 -0.22 -16.47 -8.77
CA PRO A 566 1.21 -16.45 -9.04
C PRO A 566 2.02 -17.32 -8.07
N GLY A 567 2.99 -18.05 -8.62
CA GLY A 567 3.93 -18.85 -7.86
C GLY A 567 3.46 -20.26 -7.52
N ILE A 568 2.37 -20.77 -8.11
CA ILE A 568 1.97 -22.17 -7.93
C ILE A 568 2.66 -23.03 -9.01
N PRO A 569 3.47 -24.04 -8.64
CA PRO A 569 4.12 -24.93 -9.59
C PRO A 569 3.11 -25.84 -10.31
N ILE A 570 3.46 -26.32 -11.50
CA ILE A 570 2.76 -27.45 -12.13
C ILE A 570 3.15 -28.73 -11.39
N SER A 571 2.16 -29.49 -10.91
CA SER A 571 2.33 -30.83 -10.34
C SER A 571 2.55 -31.88 -11.40
#